data_AF-A0A8T1THM9-F1
#
_entry.id   AF-A0A8T1THM9-F1
#
_cell.length_a   1.000
_cell.length_b   1.000
_cell.length_c   1.000
_cell.angle_alpha   90.00
_cell.angle_beta   90.00
_cell.angle_gamma   90.00
#
_symmetry.space_group_name_H-M   'P 1'
#
loop_
_entity.id
_entity.type
_entity.pdbx_description
1 polymer ?
#
loop_
_entity_poly.entity_id
_entity_poly.type
_entity_poly.pdbx_seq_one_letter_code
_entity_poly.pdbx_strand_id
1 'polypeptide(L)'
;MPVIKVPVIHRFGILSNRQHKELQKELLRKYLPSHSYEIHSDKTINPLEITEKFIQKFNDATNPQDKEDLLELAKKMLARCKRRSGLGTLGSGKHVDLPVAWTEAIILAQCKGEIQEEALDILLISLDHAPMNPEHVPVLFFIAESILYRICCDAAQKSYLYSSEIKLSKVGFLVFLRLLVFHLCGHLESS
;
A
#
# COMPACT_ATOMS: atom_id res chain seq x y z
N MET A 1 41.82 -1.55 -27.66
CA MET A 1 41.60 -2.51 -26.57
C MET A 1 40.20 -3.10 -26.72
N PRO A 2 40.01 -4.42 -26.74
CA PRO A 2 38.67 -5.01 -26.83
C PRO A 2 37.95 -4.83 -25.48
N VAL A 3 36.77 -4.22 -25.52
CA VAL A 3 35.92 -4.02 -24.35
C VAL A 3 35.20 -5.34 -24.08
N ILE A 4 35.64 -6.06 -23.05
CA ILE A 4 34.94 -7.25 -22.54
C ILE A 4 33.67 -6.77 -21.85
N LYS A 5 32.50 -6.99 -22.46
CA LYS A 5 31.21 -6.75 -21.79
C LYS A 5 31.00 -7.83 -20.74
N VAL A 6 31.24 -7.49 -19.48
CA VAL A 6 30.84 -8.32 -18.35
C VAL A 6 29.31 -8.35 -18.33
N PRO A 7 28.66 -9.53 -18.35
CA PRO A 7 27.21 -9.60 -18.29
C PRO A 7 26.76 -9.09 -16.92
N VAL A 8 25.90 -8.07 -16.93
CA VAL A 8 25.26 -7.55 -15.72
C VAL A 8 24.27 -8.60 -15.24
N ILE A 9 24.71 -9.42 -14.28
CA ILE A 9 23.83 -10.35 -13.58
C ILE A 9 22.92 -9.51 -12.68
N HIS A 10 21.65 -9.36 -13.07
CA HIS A 10 20.62 -8.78 -12.21
C HIS A 10 20.41 -9.72 -11.01
N ARG A 11 21.07 -9.43 -9.89
CA ARG A 11 20.73 -10.04 -8.60
C ARG A 11 19.41 -9.43 -8.15
N PHE A 12 18.42 -10.28 -7.90
CA PHE A 12 17.14 -9.91 -7.29
C PHE A 12 17.37 -8.95 -6.12
N GLY A 13 16.68 -7.81 -6.10
CA GLY A 13 16.62 -6.90 -4.94
C GLY A 13 17.25 -5.52 -5.08
N ILE A 14 17.91 -5.18 -6.19
CA ILE A 14 18.34 -3.80 -6.46
C ILE A 14 17.66 -3.29 -7.74
N LEU A 15 16.38 -2.96 -7.62
CA LEU A 15 15.70 -2.17 -8.65
C LEU A 15 16.17 -0.72 -8.52
N SER A 16 16.47 -0.08 -9.66
CA SER A 16 16.68 1.37 -9.64
C SER A 16 15.40 2.06 -9.17
N ASN A 17 15.52 3.17 -8.45
CA ASN A 17 14.39 3.91 -7.87
C ASN A 17 13.31 4.26 -8.92
N ARG A 18 13.70 4.38 -10.20
CA ARG A 18 12.79 4.57 -11.33
C ARG A 18 11.99 3.31 -11.67
N GLN A 19 12.64 2.15 -11.74
CA GLN A 19 11.99 0.86 -12.01
C GLN A 19 11.05 0.46 -10.88
N HIS A 20 11.41 0.78 -9.63
CA HIS A 20 10.55 0.54 -8.47
C HIS A 20 9.26 1.36 -8.56
N LYS A 21 9.35 2.65 -8.93
CA LYS A 21 8.16 3.49 -9.17
C LYS A 21 7.31 3.01 -10.35
N GLU A 22 7.94 2.50 -11.41
CA GLU A 22 7.22 1.95 -12.57
C GLU A 22 6.51 0.65 -12.19
N LEU A 23 7.17 -0.26 -11.49
CA LEU A 23 6.58 -1.51 -10.99
C LEU A 23 5.45 -1.23 -9.99
N GLN A 24 5.65 -0.28 -9.07
CA GLN A 24 4.61 0.16 -8.13
C GLN A 24 3.40 0.73 -8.90
N LYS A 25 3.60 1.49 -9.97
CA LYS A 25 2.51 2.00 -10.83
C LYS A 25 1.79 0.88 -11.59
N GLU A 26 2.51 -0.14 -12.05
CA GLU A 26 1.92 -1.30 -12.72
C GLU A 26 1.11 -2.16 -11.74
N LEU A 27 1.64 -2.42 -10.54
CA LEU A 27 0.92 -3.11 -9.48
C LEU A 27 -0.31 -2.32 -9.04
N LEU A 28 -0.20 -1.00 -8.86
CA LEU A 28 -1.34 -0.12 -8.61
C LEU A 28 -2.38 -0.21 -9.74
N ARG A 29 -1.97 -0.20 -11.01
CA ARG A 29 -2.89 -0.38 -12.16
C ARG A 29 -3.57 -1.74 -12.19
N LYS A 30 -2.90 -2.78 -11.67
CA LYS A 30 -3.38 -4.16 -11.64
C LYS A 30 -4.37 -4.40 -10.50
N TYR A 31 -4.16 -3.79 -9.34
CA TYR A 31 -5.01 -4.00 -8.14
C TYR A 31 -6.02 -2.89 -7.88
N LEU A 32 -5.81 -1.66 -8.37
CA LEU A 32 -6.90 -0.72 -8.56
C LEU A 32 -7.56 -1.06 -9.90
N PRO A 33 -8.84 -1.47 -9.94
CA PRO A 33 -9.52 -1.71 -11.19
C PRO A 33 -9.52 -0.42 -12.01
N SER A 34 -8.70 -0.41 -13.06
CA SER A 34 -8.64 0.66 -14.04
C SER A 34 -9.99 0.71 -14.77
N HIS A 35 -10.80 1.73 -14.52
CA HIS A 35 -11.55 2.29 -15.63
C HIS A 35 -10.54 2.92 -16.57
N SER A 36 -10.59 2.51 -17.84
CA SER A 36 -9.70 2.90 -18.92
C SER A 36 -9.30 4.39 -18.86
N TYR A 37 -8.00 4.65 -18.73
CA TYR A 37 -7.40 5.95 -19.04
C TYR A 37 -7.19 6.04 -20.55
N GLU A 38 -8.29 6.01 -21.30
CA GLU A 38 -8.27 6.62 -22.62
C GLU A 38 -8.45 8.12 -22.41
N ILE A 39 -7.51 8.88 -22.94
CA ILE A 39 -7.60 10.33 -23.06
C ILE A 39 -8.85 10.59 -23.89
N HIS A 40 -9.97 10.94 -23.23
CA HIS A 40 -10.99 11.92 -23.63
C HIS A 40 -12.30 11.72 -22.84
N SER A 41 -12.88 12.86 -22.46
CA SER A 41 -14.17 13.11 -21.79
C SER A 41 -14.19 13.06 -20.26
N ASP A 42 -14.78 14.14 -19.73
CA ASP A 42 -15.01 14.55 -18.35
C ASP A 42 -15.77 13.49 -17.52
N LYS A 43 -15.08 12.40 -17.16
CA LYS A 43 -15.60 11.46 -16.16
C LYS A 43 -15.39 12.07 -14.79
N THR A 44 -16.49 12.28 -14.08
CA THR A 44 -16.52 12.70 -12.68
C THR A 44 -15.54 11.85 -11.86
N ILE A 45 -14.36 12.42 -11.56
CA ILE A 45 -13.34 11.76 -10.73
C ILE A 45 -14.02 11.43 -9.41
N ASN A 46 -14.01 10.15 -9.01
CA ASN A 46 -14.57 9.77 -7.73
C ASN A 46 -13.79 10.54 -6.65
N PRO A 47 -14.44 11.41 -5.87
CA PRO A 47 -13.74 12.25 -4.90
C PRO A 47 -13.04 11.42 -3.80
N LEU A 48 -13.40 10.14 -3.67
CA LEU A 48 -12.82 9.20 -2.71
C LEU A 48 -11.77 8.25 -3.33
N GLU A 49 -11.28 8.53 -4.53
CA GLU A 49 -10.14 7.82 -5.10
C GLU A 49 -8.83 8.39 -4.53
N ILE A 50 -8.03 7.51 -3.93
CA ILE A 50 -6.76 7.91 -3.30
C ILE A 50 -5.70 8.01 -4.39
N THR A 51 -5.26 9.23 -4.69
CA THR A 51 -4.24 9.50 -5.71
C THR A 51 -2.94 9.98 -5.09
N GLU A 52 -1.81 9.76 -5.77
CA GLU A 52 -0.50 10.31 -5.36
C GLU A 52 -0.57 11.84 -5.19
N LYS A 53 -1.31 12.52 -6.08
CA LYS A 53 -1.58 13.96 -6.00
C LYS A 53 -2.31 14.36 -4.73
N PHE A 54 -3.28 13.55 -4.28
CA PHE A 54 -3.98 13.80 -3.03
C PHE A 54 -3.03 13.67 -1.83
N ILE A 55 -2.21 12.61 -1.77
CA ILE A 55 -1.25 12.39 -0.67
C ILE A 55 -0.26 13.55 -0.58
N GLN A 56 0.28 13.99 -1.73
CA GLN A 56 1.19 15.12 -1.79
C GLN A 56 0.49 16.40 -1.31
N LYS A 57 -0.69 16.71 -1.84
CA LYS A 57 -1.48 17.87 -1.41
C LYS A 57 -1.79 17.83 0.09
N PHE A 58 -2.14 16.67 0.62
CA PHE A 58 -2.43 16.46 2.05
C PHE A 58 -1.21 16.76 2.93
N ASN A 59 -0.02 16.27 2.53
CA ASN A 59 1.20 16.43 3.30
C ASN A 59 1.81 17.83 3.19
N ASP A 60 1.61 18.51 2.06
CA ASP A 60 2.18 19.83 1.77
C ASP A 60 1.23 20.99 2.15
N ALA A 61 -0.02 20.71 2.54
CA ALA A 61 -1.01 21.72 2.89
C ALA A 61 -0.60 22.56 4.12
N THR A 62 -0.46 23.87 3.92
CA THR A 62 -0.14 24.86 4.97
C THR A 62 -1.34 25.69 5.40
N ASN A 63 -2.32 25.90 4.51
CA ASN A 63 -3.54 26.62 4.83
C ASN A 63 -4.43 25.79 5.78
N PRO A 64 -4.86 26.34 6.93
CA PRO A 64 -5.67 25.61 7.91
C PRO A 64 -7.01 25.11 7.34
N GLN A 65 -7.70 25.90 6.51
CA GLN A 65 -8.99 25.49 5.94
C GLN A 65 -8.82 24.33 4.96
N ASP A 66 -7.86 24.43 4.05
CA ASP A 66 -7.57 23.37 3.09
C ASP A 66 -7.14 22.07 3.80
N LYS A 67 -6.40 22.19 4.91
CA LYS A 67 -5.98 21.05 5.71
C LYS A 67 -7.17 20.35 6.36
N GLU A 68 -8.15 21.10 6.87
CA GLU A 68 -9.36 20.55 7.47
C GLU A 68 -10.23 19.83 6.42
N ASP A 69 -10.42 20.44 5.25
CA ASP A 69 -11.18 19.83 4.15
C ASP A 69 -10.54 18.53 3.64
N LEU A 70 -9.20 18.53 3.49
CA LEU A 70 -8.43 17.34 3.10
C LEU A 70 -8.46 16.26 4.18
N LEU A 71 -8.48 16.65 5.45
CA LEU A 71 -8.60 15.74 6.59
C LEU A 71 -9.97 15.07 6.64
N GLU A 72 -11.04 15.82 6.45
CA GLU A 72 -12.39 15.25 6.33
C GLU A 72 -12.48 14.26 5.16
N LEU A 73 -11.86 14.59 4.02
CA LEU A 73 -11.85 13.71 2.88
C LEU A 73 -11.07 12.41 3.17
N ALA A 74 -9.91 12.52 3.81
CA ALA A 74 -9.12 11.36 4.24
C ALA A 74 -9.90 10.49 5.25
N LYS A 75 -10.65 11.09 6.18
CA LYS A 75 -11.54 10.37 7.11
C LYS A 75 -12.64 9.60 6.38
N LYS A 76 -13.24 10.20 5.34
CA LYS A 76 -14.23 9.51 4.49
C LYS A 76 -13.61 8.33 3.74
N MET A 77 -12.38 8.49 3.24
CA MET A 77 -11.60 7.41 2.61
C MET A 77 -11.27 6.29 3.60
N LEU A 78 -10.83 6.62 4.83
CA LEU A 78 -10.60 5.65 5.91
C LEU A 78 -11.87 4.88 6.28
N ALA A 79 -13.00 5.58 6.45
CA ALA A 79 -14.27 4.93 6.77
C ALA A 79 -14.74 3.95 5.68
N ARG A 80 -14.41 4.23 4.40
CA ARG A 80 -14.65 3.32 3.27
C ARG A 80 -13.70 2.12 3.33
N CYS A 81 -12.41 2.37 3.53
CA CYS A 81 -11.38 1.34 3.68
C CYS A 81 -11.72 0.38 4.83
N LYS A 82 -12.09 0.91 6.01
CA LYS A 82 -12.52 0.15 7.19
C LYS A 82 -13.69 -0.79 6.89
N ARG A 83 -14.71 -0.31 6.16
CA ARG A 83 -15.85 -1.14 5.73
C ARG A 83 -15.41 -2.29 4.82
N ARG A 84 -14.53 -2.00 3.84
CA ARG A 84 -14.00 -3.01 2.91
C ARG A 84 -13.05 -4.02 3.55
N SER A 85 -12.37 -3.63 4.63
CA SER A 85 -11.46 -4.51 5.37
C SER A 85 -12.18 -5.55 6.27
N GLY A 86 -13.50 -5.40 6.45
CA GLY A 86 -14.30 -6.36 7.22
C GLY A 86 -13.90 -6.50 8.68
N LEU A 87 -13.43 -5.43 9.34
CA LEU A 87 -12.90 -5.53 10.72
C LEU A 87 -13.88 -6.13 11.72
N GLY A 88 -15.17 -5.79 11.61
CA GLY A 88 -16.23 -6.32 12.49
C GLY A 88 -16.73 -7.71 12.10
N THR A 89 -16.29 -8.26 10.97
CA THR A 89 -16.78 -9.51 10.38
C THR A 89 -15.64 -10.45 10.00
N LEU A 90 -14.47 -10.29 10.64
CA LEU A 90 -13.28 -11.13 10.44
C LEU A 90 -12.87 -11.27 8.97
N GLY A 91 -12.93 -10.17 8.22
CA GLY A 91 -12.55 -10.15 6.80
C GLY A 91 -13.50 -10.91 5.88
N SER A 92 -14.76 -11.12 6.28
CA SER A 92 -15.80 -11.77 5.46
C SER A 92 -17.04 -10.88 5.34
N GLY A 93 -17.68 -10.86 4.18
CA GLY A 93 -18.96 -10.16 4.00
C GLY A 93 -19.21 -9.67 2.58
N LYS A 94 -20.45 -9.29 2.30
CA LYS A 94 -20.92 -8.89 0.96
C LYS A 94 -20.17 -7.68 0.37
N HIS A 95 -19.66 -6.80 1.23
CA HIS A 95 -18.96 -5.57 0.84
C HIS A 95 -17.48 -5.58 1.23
N VAL A 96 -16.97 -6.74 1.66
CA VAL A 96 -15.58 -6.92 2.04
C VAL A 96 -14.77 -7.23 0.79
N ASP A 97 -13.71 -6.46 0.60
CA ASP A 97 -12.76 -6.59 -0.50
C ASP A 97 -11.38 -6.31 0.09
N LEU A 98 -10.72 -7.39 0.54
CA LEU A 98 -9.47 -7.30 1.28
C LEU A 98 -8.32 -6.77 0.42
N PRO A 99 -8.11 -7.22 -0.84
CA PRO A 99 -7.06 -6.66 -1.68
C PRO A 99 -7.21 -5.15 -1.90
N VAL A 100 -8.43 -4.68 -2.19
CA VAL A 100 -8.66 -3.24 -2.36
C VAL A 100 -8.48 -2.51 -1.03
N ALA A 101 -9.04 -3.03 0.06
CA ALA A 101 -8.94 -2.40 1.38
C ALA A 101 -7.48 -2.22 1.82
N TRP A 102 -6.64 -3.25 1.69
CA TRP A 102 -5.24 -3.18 2.11
C TRP A 102 -4.41 -2.27 1.20
N THR A 103 -4.70 -2.26 -0.10
CA THR A 103 -4.08 -1.33 -1.05
C THR A 103 -4.43 0.11 -0.67
N GLU A 104 -5.70 0.42 -0.45
CA GLU A 104 -6.14 1.76 -0.03
C GLU A 104 -5.53 2.16 1.32
N ALA A 105 -5.47 1.23 2.28
CA ALA A 105 -4.91 1.49 3.61
C ALA A 105 -3.41 1.79 3.57
N ILE A 106 -2.61 1.01 2.83
CA ILE A 106 -1.14 1.26 2.76
C ILE A 106 -0.83 2.57 2.04
N ILE A 107 -1.68 2.99 1.10
CA ILE A 107 -1.57 4.29 0.44
C ILE A 107 -1.97 5.41 1.41
N LEU A 108 -3.08 5.29 2.14
CA LEU A 108 -3.49 6.26 3.17
C LEU A 108 -2.47 6.36 4.32
N ALA A 109 -1.73 5.28 4.61
CA ALA A 109 -0.65 5.29 5.59
C ALA A 109 0.51 6.25 5.22
N GLN A 110 0.51 6.83 4.01
CA GLN A 110 1.44 7.87 3.58
C GLN A 110 0.97 9.30 3.95
N CYS A 111 -0.30 9.48 4.31
CA CYS A 111 -0.83 10.76 4.83
C CYS A 111 -0.40 10.94 6.29
N LYS A 112 0.50 11.90 6.55
CA LYS A 112 1.10 12.09 7.89
C LYS A 112 0.06 12.42 8.96
N GLY A 113 0.35 12.05 10.21
CA GLY A 113 -0.49 12.35 11.37
C GLY A 113 -1.54 11.27 11.64
N GLU A 114 -2.74 11.68 12.07
CA GLU A 114 -3.78 10.74 12.55
C GLU A 114 -4.24 9.74 11.48
N ILE A 115 -4.27 10.17 10.20
CA ILE A 115 -4.67 9.31 9.08
C ILE A 115 -3.71 8.14 8.92
N GLN A 116 -2.40 8.39 9.06
CA GLN A 116 -1.39 7.32 9.00
C GLN A 116 -1.56 6.31 10.12
N GLU A 117 -1.76 6.78 11.35
CA GLU A 117 -1.92 5.90 12.51
C GLU A 117 -3.15 5.01 12.36
N GLU A 118 -4.30 5.59 11.96
CA GLU A 118 -5.55 4.83 11.79
C GLU A 118 -5.47 3.86 10.60
N ALA A 119 -4.85 4.27 9.48
CA ALA A 119 -4.65 3.38 8.33
C ALA A 119 -3.80 2.15 8.69
N LEU A 120 -2.74 2.35 9.48
CA LEU A 120 -1.88 1.26 9.94
C LEU A 120 -2.61 0.34 10.94
N ASP A 121 -3.48 0.87 11.79
CA ASP A 121 -4.31 0.07 12.70
C ASP A 121 -5.32 -0.78 11.92
N ILE A 122 -5.96 -0.22 10.89
CA ILE A 122 -6.86 -0.98 10.00
C ILE A 122 -6.11 -2.12 9.33
N LEU A 123 -4.91 -1.86 8.78
CA LEU A 123 -4.06 -2.90 8.18
C LEU A 123 -3.72 -3.99 9.18
N LEU A 124 -3.25 -3.60 10.37
CA LEU A 124 -2.81 -4.55 11.38
C LEU A 124 -3.94 -5.50 11.79
N ILE A 125 -5.11 -4.97 12.11
CA ILE A 125 -6.28 -5.78 12.52
C ILE A 125 -6.76 -6.65 11.36
N SER A 126 -6.86 -6.09 10.15
CA SER A 126 -7.36 -6.83 8.99
C SER A 126 -6.40 -7.95 8.56
N LEU A 127 -5.09 -7.70 8.57
CA LEU A 127 -4.05 -8.69 8.28
C LEU A 127 -3.85 -9.73 9.39
N ASP A 128 -4.39 -9.52 10.58
CA ASP A 128 -4.36 -10.56 11.62
C ASP A 128 -5.52 -11.55 11.43
N HIS A 129 -6.73 -11.03 11.19
CA HIS A 129 -7.95 -11.85 11.18
C HIS A 129 -8.41 -12.33 9.80
N ALA A 130 -7.95 -11.74 8.69
CA ALA A 130 -8.41 -12.15 7.37
C ALA A 130 -8.15 -13.65 7.08
N PRO A 131 -8.97 -14.32 6.27
CA PRO A 131 -8.72 -15.70 5.87
C PRO A 131 -7.49 -15.82 4.94
N MET A 132 -6.87 -17.00 4.94
CA MET A 132 -5.82 -17.33 3.97
C MET A 132 -6.47 -17.64 2.62
N ASN A 133 -6.22 -16.78 1.63
CA ASN A 133 -6.71 -16.93 0.27
C ASN A 133 -5.56 -16.63 -0.71
N PRO A 134 -5.23 -17.54 -1.66
CA PRO A 134 -4.15 -17.33 -2.63
C PRO A 134 -4.30 -16.05 -3.47
N GLU A 135 -5.53 -15.57 -3.70
CA GLU A 135 -5.82 -14.30 -4.39
C GLU A 135 -5.22 -13.08 -3.64
N HIS A 136 -4.85 -13.24 -2.37
CA HIS A 136 -4.21 -12.20 -1.58
C HIS A 136 -2.70 -12.10 -1.82
N VAL A 137 -2.04 -13.14 -2.33
CA VAL A 137 -0.59 -13.15 -2.57
C VAL A 137 -0.10 -11.89 -3.30
N PRO A 138 -0.76 -11.45 -4.40
CA PRO A 138 -0.21 -10.38 -5.18
C PRO A 138 -0.30 -9.00 -4.49
N VAL A 139 -1.36 -8.75 -3.70
CA VAL A 139 -1.46 -7.55 -2.85
C VAL A 139 -0.51 -7.61 -1.66
N LEU A 140 -0.24 -8.78 -1.09
CA LEU A 140 0.71 -8.95 0.00
C LEU A 140 2.14 -8.58 -0.45
N PHE A 141 2.55 -8.95 -1.66
CA PHE A 141 3.83 -8.51 -2.23
C PHE A 141 3.89 -7.00 -2.41
N PHE A 142 2.82 -6.37 -2.90
CA PHE A 142 2.74 -4.92 -3.03
C PHE A 142 2.90 -4.19 -1.68
N ILE A 143 2.25 -4.70 -0.63
CA ILE A 143 2.38 -4.14 0.72
C ILE A 143 3.79 -4.38 1.27
N ALA A 144 4.35 -5.57 1.08
CA ALA A 144 5.72 -5.90 1.51
C ALA A 144 6.74 -4.94 0.88
N GLU A 145 6.63 -4.71 -0.43
CA GLU A 145 7.48 -3.78 -1.16
C GLU A 145 7.35 -2.35 -0.60
N SER A 146 6.12 -1.89 -0.40
CA SER A 146 5.84 -0.56 0.18
C SER A 146 6.43 -0.39 1.58
N ILE A 147 6.37 -1.43 2.41
CA ILE A 147 6.93 -1.43 3.77
C ILE A 147 8.45 -1.41 3.75
N LEU A 148 9.07 -2.27 2.94
CA LEU A 148 10.53 -2.31 2.80
C LEU A 148 11.07 -0.97 2.31
N TYR A 149 10.40 -0.38 1.31
CA TYR A 149 10.76 0.94 0.81
C TYR A 149 10.75 1.99 1.94
N ARG A 150 9.67 2.05 2.73
CA ARG A 150 9.56 3.01 3.84
C ARG A 150 10.59 2.76 4.95
N ILE A 151 10.84 1.50 5.31
CA ILE A 151 11.83 1.17 6.34
C ILE A 151 13.24 1.59 5.88
N CYS A 152 13.61 1.23 4.65
CA CYS A 152 14.94 1.50 4.12
C CYS A 152 15.17 2.98 3.80
N CYS A 153 14.16 3.70 3.31
CA CYS A 153 14.32 5.07 2.83
C CYS A 153 13.96 6.14 3.86
N ASP A 154 13.06 5.88 4.81
CA ASP A 154 12.58 6.89 5.78
C ASP A 154 12.99 6.53 7.21
N ALA A 155 12.58 5.36 7.71
CA ALA A 155 12.80 4.98 9.11
C ALA A 155 14.29 4.84 9.47
N ALA A 156 15.10 4.25 8.58
CA ALA A 156 16.53 4.07 8.79
C ALA A 156 17.32 5.40 8.92
N GLN A 157 16.75 6.52 8.44
CA GLN A 157 17.37 7.84 8.52
C GLN A 157 17.01 8.59 9.81
N LYS A 158 16.03 8.10 10.57
CA LYS A 158 15.56 8.73 11.81
C LYS A 158 16.34 8.21 13.01
N SER A 159 16.66 9.12 13.95
CA SER A 159 17.35 8.76 15.20
C SER A 159 16.48 7.99 16.19
N TYR A 160 15.16 8.01 16.01
CA TYR A 160 14.18 7.38 16.87
C TYR A 160 13.03 6.81 16.04
N LEU A 161 12.42 5.73 16.52
CA LEU A 161 11.21 5.15 15.94
C LEU A 161 9.98 5.77 16.61
N TYR A 162 9.07 6.34 15.83
CA TYR A 162 7.77 6.78 16.33
C TYR A 162 6.75 5.63 16.28
N SER A 163 5.55 5.89 16.80
CA SER A 163 4.44 4.93 16.80
C SER A 163 4.19 4.35 15.41
N SER A 164 4.17 5.19 14.38
CA SER A 164 3.90 4.76 13.01
C SER A 164 4.97 3.82 12.44
N GLU A 165 6.26 4.02 12.74
CA GLU A 165 7.31 3.07 12.34
C GLU A 165 7.14 1.72 13.06
N ILE A 166 6.83 1.73 14.36
CA ILE A 166 6.60 0.49 15.12
C ILE A 166 5.39 -0.28 14.54
N LYS A 167 4.28 0.43 14.27
CA LYS A 167 3.10 -0.17 13.64
C LYS A 167 3.42 -0.70 12.24
N LEU A 168 4.17 0.06 11.44
CA LEU A 168 4.61 -0.37 10.11
C LEU A 168 5.45 -1.65 10.16
N SER A 169 6.36 -1.77 11.13
CA SER A 169 7.13 -3.01 11.34
C SER A 169 6.24 -4.19 11.71
N LYS A 170 5.20 -3.99 12.54
CA LYS A 170 4.23 -5.05 12.87
C LYS A 170 3.41 -5.48 11.65
N VAL A 171 2.95 -4.53 10.83
CA VAL A 171 2.29 -4.83 9.55
C VAL A 171 3.24 -5.63 8.66
N GLY A 172 4.52 -5.21 8.57
CA GLY A 172 5.53 -5.92 7.80
C GLY A 172 5.70 -7.36 8.25
N PHE A 173 5.82 -7.58 9.56
CA PHE A 173 5.89 -8.92 10.15
C PHE A 173 4.71 -9.80 9.74
N LEU A 174 3.47 -9.31 9.86
CA LEU A 174 2.28 -10.07 9.45
C LEU A 174 2.30 -10.39 7.96
N VAL A 175 2.64 -9.42 7.11
CA VAL A 175 2.69 -9.61 5.65
C VAL A 175 3.71 -10.70 5.28
N PHE A 176 4.94 -10.61 5.81
CA PHE A 176 5.97 -11.62 5.53
C PHE A 176 5.61 -12.98 6.10
N LEU A 177 4.99 -13.05 7.28
CA LEU A 177 4.52 -14.30 7.84
C LEU A 177 3.48 -14.96 6.93
N ARG A 178 2.51 -14.19 6.41
CA ARG A 178 1.49 -14.71 5.49
C ARG A 178 2.11 -15.19 4.16
N LEU A 179 3.03 -14.41 3.59
CA LEU A 179 3.77 -14.81 2.39
C LEU A 179 4.58 -16.09 2.61
N LEU A 180 5.22 -16.23 3.77
CA LEU A 180 5.93 -17.46 4.14
C LEU A 180 4.98 -18.65 4.22
N VAL A 181 3.81 -18.50 4.83
CA VAL A 181 2.80 -19.58 4.86
C VAL A 181 2.36 -19.96 3.43
N PHE A 182 2.11 -18.98 2.56
CA PHE A 182 1.79 -19.28 1.15
C PHE A 182 2.92 -20.01 0.42
N HIS A 183 4.17 -19.65 0.69
CA HIS A 183 5.34 -20.34 0.17
C HIS A 183 5.35 -21.81 0.59
N LEU A 184 5.23 -22.07 1.90
CA LEU A 184 5.24 -23.42 2.47
C LEU A 184 4.06 -24.28 1.98
N CYS A 185 2.94 -23.66 1.62
CA CYS A 185 1.78 -24.34 1.06
C CYS A 185 1.84 -24.49 -0.47
N GLY A 186 2.93 -24.10 -1.15
CA GLY A 186 3.08 -24.23 -2.61
C GLY A 186 2.29 -23.22 -3.44
N HIS A 187 1.69 -22.20 -2.82
CA HIS A 187 0.86 -21.21 -3.52
C HIS A 187 1.67 -20.08 -4.18
N LEU A 188 3.00 -20.13 -4.08
CA LEU A 188 3.90 -19.17 -4.75
C LEU A 188 4.60 -19.75 -5.99
N GLU A 189 4.43 -21.03 -6.30
CA GLU A 189 5.22 -21.74 -7.32
C GLU A 189 4.70 -21.58 -8.77
N SER A 190 3.92 -20.54 -9.06
CA SER A 190 3.37 -20.30 -10.41
C SER A 190 3.40 -18.82 -10.83
N SER A 191 4.58 -18.19 -10.79
CA SER A 191 4.83 -16.89 -11.42
C SER A 191 5.98 -16.99 -12.42
#